data_AF-A0A1V3RZ40-F1
#
_entry.id   AF-A0A1V3RZ40-F1
#
_cell.length_a   1.000
_cell.length_b   1.000
_cell.length_c   1.000
_cell.angle_alpha   90.00
_cell.angle_beta   90.00
_cell.angle_gamma   90.00
#
_symmetry.space_group_name_H-M   'P 1'
#
loop_
_entity.id
_entity.type
_entity.pdbx_description
1 polymer ?
#
loop_
_entity_poly.entity_id
_entity_poly.type
_entity_poly.pdbx_seq_one_letter_code
_entity_poly.pdbx_strand_id
1 'polypeptide(L)'
;MTQLTDIEKRAKAFADARAEVTGIVTVLNDGIDALKRDNLPALKRCIAKVAERHDNLRALIDANPQLFTKPKTVVFHGVKVGFAKGKGGIKFDDAEQVVKLIKKHLPDQADVLIITKETPAKDALAQLSAADLKKIGCTVVNTGEQVVIKPADSEVDKLVDTLIKGATETEAEAS
;
A
#
# COMPACT_ATOMS: atom_id res chain seq x y z
N MET A 1 -37.27 -30.08 8.05
CA MET A 1 -36.49 -29.53 9.17
C MET A 1 -35.03 -29.85 8.93
N THR A 2 -34.20 -28.83 8.80
CA THR A 2 -32.74 -28.97 8.78
C THR A 2 -32.26 -29.29 10.19
N GLN A 3 -31.38 -30.27 10.34
CA GLN A 3 -30.81 -30.64 11.63
C GLN A 3 -29.41 -30.04 11.79
N LEU A 4 -28.93 -29.97 13.03
CA LEU A 4 -27.58 -29.46 13.32
C LEU A 4 -26.49 -30.24 12.57
N THR A 5 -26.73 -31.53 12.31
CA THR A 5 -25.87 -32.41 11.52
C THR A 5 -25.77 -32.00 10.04
N ASP A 6 -26.78 -31.33 9.48
CA ASP A 6 -26.73 -30.80 8.11
C ASP A 6 -25.84 -29.55 8.05
N ILE A 7 -25.87 -28.72 9.11
CA ILE A 7 -25.00 -27.54 9.24
C ILE A 7 -23.55 -28.00 9.43
N GLU A 8 -23.29 -29.00 10.27
CA GLU A 8 -21.96 -29.58 10.47
C GLU A 8 -21.36 -30.10 9.15
N LYS A 9 -22.15 -30.85 8.36
CA LYS A 9 -21.70 -31.35 7.04
C LYS A 9 -21.38 -30.21 6.07
N ARG A 10 -22.20 -29.15 6.06
CA ARG A 10 -21.96 -27.97 5.20
C ARG A 10 -20.76 -27.15 5.68
N ALA A 11 -20.56 -27.03 6.99
CA ALA A 11 -19.39 -26.37 7.56
C ALA A 11 -18.10 -27.13 7.23
N LYS A 12 -18.14 -28.47 7.23
CA LYS A 12 -17.03 -29.30 6.76
C LYS A 12 -16.73 -29.07 5.28
N ALA A 13 -17.74 -29.12 4.41
CA ALA A 13 -17.54 -28.87 2.98
C ALA A 13 -16.98 -27.46 2.71
N PHE A 14 -17.42 -26.46 3.47
CA PHE A 14 -16.87 -25.11 3.43
C PHE A 14 -15.40 -25.06 3.87
N ALA A 15 -15.04 -25.75 4.96
CA ALA A 15 -13.68 -25.83 5.44
C ALA A 15 -12.75 -26.53 4.43
N ASP A 16 -13.21 -27.63 3.82
CA ASP A 16 -12.47 -28.38 2.80
C ASP A 16 -12.20 -27.51 1.56
N ALA A 17 -13.23 -26.83 1.03
CA ALA A 17 -13.07 -25.91 -0.11
C ALA A 17 -12.10 -24.76 0.21
N ARG A 18 -12.12 -24.24 1.45
CA ARG A 18 -11.18 -23.21 1.87
C ARG A 18 -9.74 -23.74 1.95
N ALA A 19 -9.55 -24.97 2.40
CA ALA A 19 -8.25 -25.61 2.45
C ALA A 19 -7.65 -25.75 1.04
N GLU A 20 -8.47 -26.06 0.03
CA GLU A 20 -8.05 -26.08 -1.37
C GLU A 20 -7.56 -24.71 -1.86
N VAL A 21 -8.34 -23.65 -1.62
CA VAL A 21 -7.94 -22.27 -1.98
C VAL A 21 -6.63 -21.89 -1.28
N THR A 22 -6.49 -22.23 -0.01
CA THR A 22 -5.28 -21.96 0.78
C THR A 22 -4.06 -22.69 0.21
N GLY A 23 -4.23 -23.96 -0.19
CA GLY A 23 -3.19 -24.73 -0.86
C GLY A 23 -2.74 -24.09 -2.17
N ILE A 24 -3.67 -23.65 -3.01
CA ILE A 24 -3.37 -22.98 -4.29
C ILE A 24 -2.62 -21.67 -4.05
N VAL A 25 -3.10 -20.83 -3.12
CA VAL A 25 -2.45 -19.55 -2.79
C VAL A 25 -1.03 -19.76 -2.26
N THR A 26 -0.82 -20.81 -1.45
CA THR A 26 0.51 -21.17 -0.95
C THR A 26 1.45 -21.53 -2.09
N VAL A 27 1.03 -22.42 -2.99
CA VAL A 27 1.82 -22.83 -4.16
C VAL A 27 2.16 -21.63 -5.06
N LEU A 28 1.21 -20.70 -5.26
CA LEU A 28 1.45 -19.48 -6.03
C LEU A 28 2.48 -18.57 -5.37
N ASN A 29 2.37 -18.33 -4.06
CA ASN A 29 3.33 -17.51 -3.33
C ASN A 29 4.72 -18.14 -3.33
N ASP A 30 4.82 -19.45 -3.10
CA ASP A 30 6.08 -20.19 -3.17
C ASP A 30 6.71 -20.09 -4.57
N GLY A 31 5.91 -20.17 -5.63
CA GLY A 31 6.36 -19.98 -7.01
C GLY A 31 6.87 -18.57 -7.27
N ILE A 32 6.18 -17.55 -6.78
CA ILE A 32 6.62 -16.14 -6.87
C ILE A 32 7.94 -15.95 -6.14
N ASP A 33 8.08 -16.50 -4.93
CA ASP A 33 9.29 -16.36 -4.14
C ASP A 33 10.46 -17.17 -4.71
N ALA A 34 10.21 -18.34 -5.31
CA ALA A 34 11.19 -19.06 -6.09
C ALA A 34 11.69 -18.23 -7.28
N LEU A 35 10.77 -17.66 -8.09
CA LEU A 35 11.13 -16.79 -9.21
C LEU A 35 11.94 -15.57 -8.77
N LYS A 36 11.57 -14.95 -7.64
CA LYS A 36 12.38 -13.87 -7.05
C LYS A 36 13.76 -14.36 -6.68
N ARG A 37 13.89 -15.48 -5.95
CA ARG A 37 15.21 -16.01 -5.54
C ARG A 37 16.10 -16.31 -6.74
N ASP A 38 15.54 -16.85 -7.81
CA ASP A 38 16.29 -17.22 -9.02
C ASP A 38 16.74 -16.00 -9.82
N ASN A 39 15.88 -14.97 -9.93
CA ASN A 39 16.13 -13.81 -10.78
C ASN A 39 16.78 -12.63 -10.05
N LEU A 40 16.64 -12.51 -8.73
CA LEU A 40 17.21 -11.42 -7.93
C LEU A 40 18.74 -11.31 -8.09
N PRO A 41 19.53 -12.39 -8.13
CA PRO A 41 20.97 -12.29 -8.36
C PRO A 41 21.31 -11.68 -9.73
N ALA A 42 20.61 -12.09 -10.79
CA ALA A 42 20.81 -11.55 -12.13
C ALA A 42 20.41 -10.06 -12.19
N LEU A 43 19.26 -9.71 -11.59
CA LEU A 43 18.80 -8.34 -11.48
C LEU A 43 19.81 -7.46 -10.71
N LYS A 44 20.32 -7.94 -9.57
CA LYS A 44 21.35 -7.23 -8.78
C LYS A 44 22.62 -6.99 -9.59
N ARG A 45 23.07 -7.97 -10.40
CA ARG A 45 24.21 -7.79 -11.31
C ARG A 45 23.94 -6.74 -12.38
N CYS A 46 22.74 -6.72 -12.97
CA CYS A 46 22.36 -5.70 -13.93
C CYS A 46 22.31 -4.30 -13.30
N ILE A 47 21.74 -4.18 -12.09
CA ILE A 47 21.71 -2.93 -11.33
C ILE A 47 23.12 -2.43 -11.03
N ALA A 48 24.02 -3.32 -10.58
CA ALA A 48 25.41 -2.96 -10.31
C ALA A 48 26.13 -2.43 -11.56
N LYS A 49 25.93 -3.09 -12.72
CA LYS A 49 26.47 -2.63 -14.00
C LYS A 49 25.91 -1.27 -14.42
N VAL A 50 24.62 -1.03 -14.19
CA VAL A 50 23.99 0.27 -14.49
C VAL A 50 24.55 1.35 -13.56
N ALA A 51 24.70 1.07 -12.27
CA ALA A 51 25.28 1.99 -11.29
C ALA A 51 26.73 2.34 -11.66
N GLU A 52 27.58 1.36 -11.97
CA GLU A 52 28.95 1.59 -12.40
C GLU A 52 29.02 2.47 -13.66
N ARG A 53 28.20 2.19 -14.67
CA ARG A 53 28.14 2.99 -15.91
C ARG A 53 27.62 4.39 -15.65
N HIS A 54 26.65 4.54 -14.76
CA HIS A 54 26.13 5.84 -14.34
C HIS A 54 27.22 6.66 -13.65
N ASP A 55 27.96 6.06 -12.72
CA ASP A 55 29.01 6.74 -11.96
C ASP A 55 30.19 7.12 -12.86
N ASN A 56 30.58 6.25 -13.79
CA ASN A 56 31.56 6.57 -14.82
C ASN A 56 31.10 7.75 -15.71
N LEU A 57 29.84 7.73 -16.16
CA LEU A 57 29.29 8.81 -16.97
C LEU A 57 29.22 10.13 -16.18
N ARG A 58 28.83 10.06 -14.91
CA ARG A 58 28.82 11.19 -13.98
C ARG A 58 30.23 11.76 -13.80
N ALA A 59 31.22 10.92 -13.51
CA ALA A 59 32.60 11.34 -13.32
C ALA A 59 33.16 12.03 -14.57
N LEU A 60 32.81 11.54 -15.76
CA LEU A 60 33.19 12.17 -17.04
C LEU A 60 32.56 13.55 -17.24
N ILE A 61 31.28 13.71 -16.87
CA ILE A 61 30.58 15.00 -16.94
C ILE A 61 31.18 15.99 -15.93
N ASP A 62 31.42 15.53 -14.69
CA ASP A 62 31.99 16.33 -13.61
C ASP A 62 33.44 16.76 -13.93
N ALA A 63 34.21 15.93 -14.62
CA ALA A 63 35.57 16.26 -15.08
C ALA A 63 35.60 17.21 -16.29
N ASN A 64 34.49 17.36 -17.02
CA ASN A 64 34.42 18.17 -18.24
C ASN A 64 33.27 19.19 -18.24
N PRO A 65 33.17 20.08 -17.23
CA PRO A 65 32.09 21.05 -17.12
C PRO A 65 32.02 22.01 -18.32
N GLN A 66 33.16 22.29 -18.97
CA GLN A 66 33.27 23.16 -20.14
C GLN A 66 32.41 22.69 -21.32
N LEU A 67 32.20 21.37 -21.47
CA LEU A 67 31.39 20.79 -22.54
C LEU A 67 29.88 21.09 -22.39
N PHE A 68 29.46 21.55 -21.21
CA PHE A 68 28.07 21.84 -20.86
C PHE A 68 27.84 23.33 -20.53
N THR A 69 28.59 24.23 -21.16
CA THR A 69 28.43 25.67 -20.94
C THR A 69 27.15 26.19 -21.61
N LYS A 70 26.93 25.85 -22.89
CA LYS A 70 25.72 26.14 -23.68
C LYS A 70 25.57 25.09 -24.79
N PRO A 71 24.54 24.22 -24.78
CA PRO A 71 23.48 24.06 -23.77
C PRO A 71 23.99 23.39 -22.48
N LYS A 72 23.36 23.70 -21.33
CA LYS A 72 23.73 23.11 -20.03
C LYS A 72 23.39 21.63 -19.89
N THR A 73 22.50 21.14 -20.73
CA THR A 73 22.12 19.73 -20.81
C THR A 73 21.92 19.33 -22.26
N VAL A 74 22.34 18.12 -22.61
CA VAL A 74 22.18 17.51 -23.94
C VAL A 74 21.57 16.13 -23.78
N VAL A 75 20.78 15.67 -24.75
CA VAL A 75 20.24 14.30 -24.78
C VAL A 75 21.05 13.47 -25.75
N PHE A 76 21.69 12.40 -25.26
CA PHE A 76 22.37 11.41 -26.08
C PHE A 76 21.69 10.06 -25.93
N HIS A 77 21.29 9.43 -27.04
CA HIS A 77 20.67 8.10 -27.03
C HIS A 77 19.49 7.96 -26.04
N GLY A 78 18.70 9.03 -25.89
CA GLY A 78 17.58 9.09 -24.94
C GLY A 78 17.95 9.41 -23.49
N VAL A 79 19.23 9.55 -23.16
CA VAL A 79 19.72 9.92 -21.82
C VAL A 79 20.08 11.39 -21.79
N LYS A 80 19.40 12.17 -20.95
CA LYS A 80 19.70 13.58 -20.72
C LYS A 80 20.88 13.71 -19.75
N VAL A 81 21.95 14.34 -20.19
CA VAL A 81 23.19 14.56 -19.43
C VAL A 81 23.55 16.03 -19.36
N GLY A 82 24.27 16.44 -18.31
CA GLY A 82 24.75 17.81 -18.09
C GLY A 82 24.35 18.35 -16.73
N PHE A 83 24.40 19.66 -16.56
CA PHE A 83 24.19 20.32 -15.29
C PHE A 83 22.79 20.94 -15.21
N ALA A 84 22.04 20.53 -14.20
CA ALA A 84 20.79 21.17 -13.79
C ALA A 84 20.97 21.81 -12.41
N LYS A 85 20.28 22.92 -12.16
CA LYS A 85 20.18 23.44 -10.78
C LYS A 85 19.41 22.42 -9.94
N GLY A 86 19.97 22.01 -8.82
CA GLY A 86 19.28 21.14 -7.86
C GLY A 86 17.98 21.82 -7.43
N LYS A 87 16.88 21.07 -7.37
CA LYS A 87 15.55 21.62 -7.06
C LYS A 87 15.40 22.14 -5.62
N GLY A 88 16.45 22.09 -4.80
CA GLY A 88 16.40 22.40 -3.37
C GLY A 88 15.53 21.38 -2.64
N GLY A 89 16.16 20.38 -2.04
CA GLY A 89 15.44 19.49 -1.13
C GLY A 89 15.35 20.16 0.25
N ILE A 90 14.14 20.32 0.79
CA ILE A 90 13.97 20.73 2.17
C ILE A 90 14.08 19.45 3.01
N LYS A 91 15.21 19.29 3.71
CA LYS A 91 15.38 18.22 4.69
C LYS A 91 15.08 18.79 6.07
N PHE A 92 14.22 18.10 6.81
CA PHE A 92 13.97 18.33 8.22
C PHE A 92 14.36 17.08 8.99
N ASP A 93 15.15 17.22 10.05
CA ASP A 93 15.57 16.08 10.87
C ASP A 93 14.48 15.70 11.89
N ASP A 94 13.62 16.66 12.29
CA ASP A 94 12.47 16.43 13.17
C ASP A 94 11.24 17.21 12.66
N ALA A 95 10.22 16.47 12.21
CA ALA A 95 8.97 17.03 11.71
C ALA A 95 8.16 17.76 12.81
N GLU A 96 8.19 17.28 14.05
CA GLU A 96 7.42 17.89 15.15
C GLU A 96 8.02 19.22 15.59
N GLN A 97 9.36 19.29 15.66
CA GLN A 97 10.05 20.54 15.96
C GLN A 97 9.81 21.58 14.86
N VAL A 98 9.81 21.16 13.59
CA VAL A 98 9.52 22.03 12.46
C VAL A 98 8.09 22.55 12.52
N VAL A 99 7.10 21.70 12.83
CA VAL A 99 5.71 22.14 13.04
C VAL A 99 5.59 23.16 14.19
N LYS A 100 6.29 22.95 15.31
CA LYS A 100 6.32 23.92 16.43
C LYS A 100 6.94 25.26 16.04
N LEU A 101 8.03 25.24 15.27
CA LEU A 101 8.71 26.45 14.81
C LEU A 101 7.90 27.18 13.74
N ILE A 102 7.21 26.46 12.85
CA ILE A 102 6.26 27.04 11.89
C ILE A 102 5.16 27.79 12.66
N LYS A 103 4.55 27.16 13.67
CA LYS A 103 3.53 27.82 14.51
C LYS A 103 4.07 29.04 15.27
N LYS A 104 5.35 29.06 15.65
CA LYS A 104 5.96 30.14 16.44
C LYS A 104 6.45 31.32 15.60
N HIS A 105 7.06 31.04 14.44
CA HIS A 105 7.73 32.05 13.62
C HIS A 105 6.95 32.43 12.36
N LEU A 106 6.06 31.56 11.89
CA LEU A 106 5.25 31.75 10.69
C LEU A 106 3.78 31.42 10.99
N PRO A 107 3.17 32.04 12.01
CA PRO A 107 1.79 31.74 12.39
C PRO A 107 0.82 32.00 11.22
N ASP A 108 1.07 33.04 10.43
CA ASP A 108 0.23 33.42 9.28
C ASP A 108 0.27 32.42 8.11
N GLN A 109 1.27 31.52 8.07
CA GLN A 109 1.42 30.50 7.03
C GLN A 109 1.32 29.08 7.58
N ALA A 110 1.00 28.93 8.87
CA ALA A 110 0.95 27.63 9.53
C ALA A 110 -0.08 26.69 8.87
N ASP A 111 -1.23 27.21 8.44
CA ASP A 111 -2.27 26.41 7.78
C ASP A 111 -1.88 25.95 6.36
N VAL A 112 -0.93 26.62 5.71
CA VAL A 112 -0.42 26.23 4.39
C VAL A 112 0.77 25.27 4.52
N LEU A 113 1.59 25.45 5.55
CA LEU A 113 2.82 24.69 5.77
C LEU A 113 2.60 23.40 6.58
N ILE A 114 1.48 23.28 7.29
CA ILE A 114 1.13 22.10 8.09
C ILE A 114 -0.06 21.41 7.44
N ILE A 115 0.14 20.17 6.99
CA ILE A 115 -0.94 19.34 6.48
C ILE A 115 -1.69 18.72 7.65
N THR A 116 -2.93 19.17 7.89
CA THR A 116 -3.84 18.55 8.85
C THR A 116 -4.74 17.56 8.12
N LYS A 117 -4.61 16.27 8.43
CA LYS A 117 -5.47 15.22 7.86
C LYS A 117 -6.55 14.84 8.87
N GLU A 118 -7.75 15.36 8.69
CA GLU A 118 -8.91 14.99 9.49
C GLU A 118 -9.56 13.74 8.89
N THR A 119 -9.40 12.60 9.54
CA THR A 119 -10.07 11.35 9.16
C THR A 119 -11.09 10.95 10.22
N PRO A 120 -12.30 10.52 9.83
CA PRO A 120 -13.29 10.05 10.78
C PRO A 120 -12.78 8.82 11.54
N ALA A 121 -12.76 8.92 12.87
CA ALA A 121 -12.35 7.82 13.74
C ALA A 121 -13.50 6.81 13.85
N LYS A 122 -13.52 5.82 12.94
CA LYS A 122 -14.57 4.79 12.86
C LYS A 122 -14.81 4.09 14.21
N ASP A 123 -13.76 3.86 14.99
CA ASP A 123 -13.87 3.23 16.32
C ASP A 123 -14.56 4.13 17.34
N ALA A 124 -14.31 5.45 17.30
CA ALA A 124 -15.00 6.41 18.16
C ALA A 124 -16.44 6.64 17.70
N LEU A 125 -16.69 6.60 16.38
CA LEU A 125 -18.03 6.65 15.81
C LEU A 125 -18.86 5.43 16.23
N ALA A 126 -18.26 4.23 16.29
CA ALA A 126 -18.95 3.01 16.76
C ALA A 126 -19.41 3.07 18.23
N GLN A 127 -18.86 3.97 19.04
CA GLN A 127 -19.26 4.19 20.45
C GLN A 127 -20.40 5.22 20.61
N LEU A 128 -20.76 5.95 19.55
CA LEU A 128 -21.83 6.94 19.60
C LEU A 128 -23.21 6.27 19.53
N SER A 129 -24.20 6.93 20.12
CA SER A 129 -25.58 6.47 20.05
C SER A 129 -26.10 6.50 18.60
N ALA A 130 -27.03 5.61 18.26
CA ALA A 130 -27.66 5.60 16.93
C ALA A 130 -28.32 6.95 16.57
N ALA A 131 -28.76 7.72 17.58
CA ALA A 131 -29.31 9.06 17.40
C ALA A 131 -28.23 10.08 16.97
N ASP A 132 -27.01 9.96 17.49
CA ASP A 132 -25.90 10.85 17.16
C ASP A 132 -25.23 10.44 15.84
N LEU A 133 -25.13 9.14 15.56
CA LEU A 133 -24.68 8.60 14.27
C LEU A 133 -25.57 9.08 13.12
N LYS A 134 -26.89 9.11 13.33
CA LYS A 134 -27.86 9.61 12.35
C LYS A 134 -27.72 11.13 12.10
N LYS A 135 -27.30 11.93 13.10
CA LYS A 135 -27.05 13.37 12.94
C LYS A 135 -25.79 13.66 12.11
N ILE A 136 -24.79 12.79 12.16
CA ILE A 136 -23.53 12.94 11.40
C ILE A 136 -23.53 12.20 10.05
N GLY A 137 -24.70 11.69 9.62
CA GLY A 137 -24.85 10.98 8.34
C GLY A 137 -24.26 9.56 8.31
N CYS A 138 -23.94 8.98 9.46
CA CYS A 138 -23.49 7.59 9.57
C CYS A 138 -24.68 6.66 9.75
N THR A 139 -24.84 5.71 8.83
CA THR A 139 -25.86 4.66 8.93
C THR A 139 -25.26 3.44 9.63
N VAL A 140 -25.83 3.05 10.77
CA VAL A 140 -25.50 1.76 11.39
C VAL A 140 -26.24 0.68 10.64
N VAL A 141 -25.51 -0.08 9.83
CA VAL A 141 -26.01 -1.28 9.16
C VAL A 141 -25.77 -2.48 10.10
N ASN A 142 -26.57 -3.54 9.99
CA ASN A 142 -26.33 -4.83 10.68
C ASN A 142 -26.50 -4.86 12.21
N THR A 143 -27.57 -4.26 12.75
CA THR A 143 -27.86 -4.27 14.21
C THR A 143 -28.62 -5.50 14.74
N GLY A 144 -28.90 -6.50 13.88
CA GLY A 144 -29.60 -7.74 14.24
C GLY A 144 -28.67 -8.94 14.42
N GLU A 145 -29.22 -10.09 14.84
CA GLU A 145 -28.49 -11.37 14.88
C GLU A 145 -27.95 -11.70 13.48
N GLN A 146 -26.63 -11.90 13.38
CA GLN A 146 -25.96 -12.22 12.13
C GLN A 146 -25.47 -13.66 12.14
N VAL A 147 -25.64 -14.34 11.00
CA VAL A 147 -25.03 -15.65 10.78
C VAL A 147 -23.52 -15.45 10.64
N VAL A 148 -22.76 -15.97 11.60
CA VAL A 148 -21.29 -15.90 11.59
C VAL A 148 -20.74 -17.19 10.97
N ILE A 149 -20.11 -17.05 9.80
CA ILE A 149 -19.34 -18.13 9.17
C ILE A 149 -17.89 -17.64 9.13
N LYS A 150 -17.12 -18.02 10.16
CA LYS A 150 -15.70 -17.70 10.27
C LYS A 150 -14.89 -18.95 10.57
N PRO A 151 -13.80 -19.22 9.84
CA PRO A 151 -12.87 -20.29 10.14
C PRO A 151 -12.06 -19.97 11.41
N ALA A 152 -11.63 -21.01 12.11
CA ALA A 152 -10.77 -20.89 13.28
C ALA A 152 -9.30 -20.72 12.83
N ASP A 153 -8.91 -19.46 12.60
CA ASP A 153 -7.56 -18.88 12.57
C ASP A 153 -6.42 -19.55 11.75
N SER A 154 -5.95 -18.83 10.71
CA SER A 154 -4.54 -18.84 10.25
C SER A 154 -4.14 -17.50 9.60
N GLU A 155 -2.86 -17.09 9.56
CA GLU A 155 -2.46 -15.78 9.01
C GLU A 155 -2.57 -15.64 7.48
N VAL A 156 -2.63 -16.75 6.76
CA VAL A 156 -2.89 -16.81 5.29
C VAL A 156 -4.34 -16.41 4.97
N ASP A 157 -5.17 -16.33 6.00
CA ASP A 157 -6.62 -16.16 5.91
C ASP A 157 -7.06 -14.82 5.34
N LYS A 158 -6.34 -13.72 5.55
CA LYS A 158 -6.84 -12.40 5.11
C LYS A 158 -6.94 -12.25 3.60
N LEU A 159 -5.98 -12.82 2.86
CA LEU A 159 -6.01 -12.81 1.40
C LEU A 159 -7.10 -13.76 0.88
N VAL A 160 -7.17 -14.97 1.45
CA VAL A 160 -8.20 -15.96 1.10
C VAL A 160 -9.60 -15.41 1.41
N ASP A 161 -9.79 -14.78 2.55
CA ASP A 161 -11.05 -14.14 2.96
C ASP A 161 -11.40 -12.98 2.03
N THR A 162 -10.43 -12.20 1.55
CA THR A 162 -10.68 -11.12 0.59
C THR A 162 -11.11 -11.68 -0.77
N LEU A 163 -10.49 -12.77 -1.24
CA LEU A 163 -10.89 -13.43 -2.49
C LEU A 163 -12.28 -14.06 -2.38
N ILE A 164 -12.57 -14.76 -1.27
CA ILE A 164 -13.87 -15.40 -1.05
C ILE A 164 -14.97 -14.34 -0.92
N LYS A 165 -14.74 -13.26 -0.16
CA LYS A 165 -15.70 -12.15 -0.05
C LYS A 165 -16.00 -11.53 -1.40
N GLY A 166 -14.97 -11.24 -2.20
CA GLY A 166 -15.16 -10.73 -3.56
C GLY A 166 -16.04 -11.65 -4.41
N ALA A 167 -15.86 -12.97 -4.34
CA ALA A 167 -16.71 -13.91 -5.07
C ALA A 167 -18.16 -13.93 -4.56
N THR A 168 -18.38 -13.92 -3.24
CA THR A 168 -19.73 -13.99 -2.65
C THR A 168 -20.52 -12.69 -2.73
N GLU A 169 -19.84 -11.53 -2.74
CA GLU A 169 -20.48 -10.21 -2.86
C GLU A 169 -20.92 -9.93 -4.31
N THR A 170 -20.20 -10.46 -5.31
CA THR A 170 -20.54 -10.28 -6.74
C THR A 170 -21.84 -10.99 -7.13
N GLU A 171 -22.21 -12.08 -6.44
CA GLU A 171 -23.48 -12.78 -6.68
C GLU A 171 -24.69 -12.11 -6.02
N ALA A 172 -24.47 -11.31 -4.96
CA ALA A 172 -25.54 -10.64 -4.22
C ALA A 172 -26.06 -9.35 -4.90
N GLU A 173 -25.28 -8.75 -5.81
CA GLU A 173 -25.67 -7.54 -6.56
C GLU A 173 -26.33 -7.85 -7.92
N ALA A 174 -26.45 -9.13 -8.31
CA ALA A 174 -26.99 -9.56 -9.59
C ALA A 174 -28.40 -10.23 -9.51
N SER A 175 -29.11 -10.09 -8.38
CA SER A 175 -30.49 -10.59 -8.21
C SER A 175 -31.49 -9.48 -7.88
#